data_AF-R5BMH3-F1
#
_entry.id   AF-R5BMH3-F1
#
_cell.length_a   1.000
_cell.length_b   1.000
_cell.length_c   1.000
_cell.angle_alpha   90.00
_cell.angle_beta   90.00
_cell.angle_gamma   90.00
#
_symmetry.space_group_name_H-M   'P 1'
#
loop_
_entity.id
_entity.type
_entity.pdbx_description
1 polymer ?
#
loop_
_entity_poly.entity_id
_entity_poly.type
_entity_poly.pdbx_seq_one_letter_code
_entity_poly.pdbx_strand_id
1 'polypeptide(L)'
;MGALDMGLTENELYPLVRSWRSANPHIVDFWWQVDAAVKTAIKERIPMRTGCIRFLYQSGMLFIQLPSGRRLSYIKPRIGENRFGGESVTYEGIGATKKWERLESYGPKFVENIVQGISRDILCYAMQTLRCCAIVGHVHDELIIECSKDTSVDAICEQMGRTPSWAEGLLLRADGYECEFYKKD
;
A
#
# COMPACT_ATOMS: atom_id res chain seq x y z
N MET A 1 -0.88 -14.45 17.52
CA MET A 1 -0.05 -13.93 16.40
C MET A 1 0.02 -15.08 15.41
N GLY A 2 -0.40 -14.91 14.16
CA GLY A 2 -0.63 -16.04 13.23
C GLY A 2 0.54 -17.04 13.12
N ALA A 3 1.78 -16.58 13.25
CA ALA A 3 2.97 -17.44 13.22
C ALA A 3 3.04 -18.46 14.38
N LEU A 4 2.59 -18.09 15.59
CA LEU A 4 2.51 -19.01 16.72
C LEU A 4 1.40 -20.06 16.49
N ASP A 5 0.29 -19.61 15.90
CA ASP A 5 -0.83 -20.47 15.54
C ASP A 5 -0.47 -21.46 14.40
N MET A 6 0.63 -21.19 13.68
CA MET A 6 1.24 -22.05 12.65
C MET A 6 2.34 -22.97 13.20
N GLY A 7 2.52 -23.05 14.52
CA GLY A 7 3.43 -24.00 15.18
C GLY A 7 4.86 -23.50 15.39
N LEU A 8 5.16 -22.23 15.12
CA LEU A 8 6.45 -21.63 15.48
C LEU A 8 6.49 -21.27 16.97
N THR A 9 7.65 -21.46 17.59
CA THR A 9 7.90 -21.00 18.95
C THR A 9 8.31 -19.51 18.97
N GLU A 10 8.08 -18.81 20.08
CA GLU A 10 8.47 -17.39 20.22
C GLU A 10 9.97 -17.17 19.95
N ASN A 11 10.81 -18.14 20.33
CA ASN A 11 12.26 -18.09 20.13
C ASN A 11 12.67 -18.18 18.66
N GLU A 12 11.83 -18.75 17.80
CA GLU A 12 12.08 -18.88 16.35
C GLU A 12 11.63 -17.64 15.56
N LEU A 13 10.70 -16.85 16.10
CA LEU A 13 10.14 -15.68 15.41
C LEU A 13 11.21 -14.62 15.12
N TYR A 14 12.01 -14.27 16.13
CA TYR A 14 13.00 -13.19 15.99
C TYR A 14 14.12 -13.53 14.99
N PRO A 15 14.73 -14.73 15.02
CA PRO A 15 15.66 -15.18 13.97
C PRO A 15 15.07 -15.15 12.57
N LEU A 16 13.82 -15.60 12.38
CA LEU A 16 13.16 -15.60 11.07
C LEU A 16 12.96 -14.17 10.53
N VAL A 17 12.48 -13.24 11.37
CA VAL A 17 12.33 -11.84 10.99
C VAL A 17 13.68 -11.23 10.61
N ARG A 18 14.75 -11.49 11.38
CA ARG A 18 16.09 -11.00 11.05
C ARG A 18 16.63 -11.59 9.75
N SER A 19 16.45 -12.90 9.55
CA SER A 19 16.89 -13.59 8.33
C SER A 19 16.20 -13.01 7.09
N TRP A 20 14.88 -12.83 7.14
CA TRP A 20 14.13 -12.22 6.04
C TRP A 20 14.61 -10.79 5.75
N ARG A 21 14.80 -9.97 6.80
CA ARG A 21 15.30 -8.59 6.64
C ARG A 21 16.71 -8.56 6.03
N SER A 22 17.58 -9.49 6.41
CA SER A 22 18.93 -9.61 5.85
C SER A 22 18.91 -10.07 4.40
N ALA A 23 17.98 -10.93 4.02
CA ALA A 23 17.81 -11.40 2.64
C ALA A 23 17.15 -10.36 1.72
N ASN A 24 16.43 -9.39 2.28
CA ASN A 24 15.69 -8.37 1.54
C ASN A 24 16.17 -6.93 1.84
N PRO A 25 17.47 -6.63 1.67
CA PRO A 25 18.05 -5.37 2.13
C PRO A 25 17.43 -4.15 1.44
N HIS A 26 17.08 -4.23 0.16
CA HIS A 26 16.46 -3.11 -0.57
C HIS A 26 15.05 -2.75 -0.06
N ILE A 27 14.28 -3.73 0.40
CA ILE A 27 12.95 -3.48 0.98
C ILE A 27 13.10 -2.79 2.33
N VAL A 28 14.01 -3.29 3.17
CA VAL A 28 14.29 -2.71 4.48
C VAL A 28 14.84 -1.29 4.35
N ASP A 29 15.77 -1.08 3.42
CA ASP A 29 16.32 0.24 3.13
C ASP A 29 15.23 1.22 2.68
N PHE A 30 14.34 0.81 1.78
CA PHE A 30 13.21 1.63 1.37
C PHE A 30 12.32 2.05 2.54
N TRP A 31 12.05 1.16 3.51
CA TRP A 31 11.30 1.52 4.72
C TRP A 31 11.94 2.67 5.49
N TRP A 32 13.26 2.64 5.65
CA TRP A 32 14.00 3.65 6.42
C TRP A 32 14.24 4.93 5.62
N GLN A 33 14.39 4.85 4.30
CA GLN A 33 14.36 6.03 3.44
C GLN A 33 13.03 6.78 3.54
N VAL A 34 11.90 6.05 3.57
CA VAL A 34 10.57 6.64 3.78
C VAL A 34 10.45 7.22 5.19
N ASP A 35 10.90 6.52 6.23
CA ASP A 35 10.91 7.03 7.61
C ASP A 35 11.66 8.36 7.72
N ALA A 36 12.87 8.41 7.16
CA ALA A 36 13.71 9.61 7.15
C ALA A 36 13.05 10.75 6.36
N ALA A 37 12.52 10.48 5.17
CA ALA A 37 11.85 11.48 4.35
C ALA A 37 10.62 12.08 5.04
N VAL A 38 9.79 11.25 5.68
CA VAL A 38 8.63 11.70 6.46
C VAL A 38 9.06 12.56 7.64
N LYS A 39 10.04 12.09 8.43
CA LYS A 39 10.54 12.83 9.59
C LYS A 39 11.12 14.19 9.20
N THR A 40 11.94 14.24 8.15
CA THR A 40 12.51 15.50 7.63
C THR A 40 11.41 16.43 7.11
N ALA A 41 10.44 15.92 6.34
CA ALA A 41 9.32 16.75 5.86
C ALA A 41 8.48 17.34 7.02
N ILE A 42 8.36 16.62 8.14
CA ILE A 42 7.67 17.10 9.34
C ILE A 42 8.54 18.11 10.12
N LYS A 43 9.82 17.82 10.36
CA LYS A 43 10.70 18.68 11.18
C LYS A 43 11.04 19.97 10.46
N GLU A 44 11.57 19.84 9.24
CA GLU A 44 12.14 20.95 8.48
C GLU A 44 11.11 21.66 7.60
N ARG A 45 9.91 21.08 7.45
CA ARG A 45 8.81 21.63 6.63
C ARG A 45 9.18 21.83 5.16
N ILE A 46 10.17 21.09 4.65
CA ILE A 46 10.58 21.09 3.25
C ILE A 46 10.02 19.87 2.51
N PRO A 47 9.76 19.99 1.19
CA PRO A 47 9.43 18.84 0.36
C PRO A 47 10.56 17.79 0.38
N MET A 48 10.19 16.53 0.56
CA MET A 48 11.11 15.39 0.46
C MET A 48 10.66 14.44 -0.66
N ARG A 49 11.57 13.59 -1.13
CA ARG A 49 11.29 12.61 -2.18
C ARG A 49 12.07 11.32 -1.93
N THR A 50 11.40 10.19 -2.15
CA THR A 50 12.00 8.85 -2.16
C THR A 50 11.49 8.14 -3.42
N GLY A 51 12.37 7.89 -4.39
CA GLY A 51 11.98 7.33 -5.69
C GLY A 51 10.91 8.19 -6.39
N CYS A 52 9.75 7.59 -6.69
CA CYS A 52 8.61 8.25 -7.33
C CYS A 52 7.59 8.85 -6.33
N ILE A 53 7.87 8.81 -5.02
CA ILE A 53 6.96 9.28 -3.96
C ILE A 53 7.44 10.63 -3.43
N ARG A 54 6.51 11.57 -3.26
CA ARG A 54 6.78 12.91 -2.72
C ARG A 54 6.15 13.08 -1.35
N PHE A 55 6.84 13.75 -0.45
CA PHE A 55 6.39 14.04 0.92
C PHE A 55 6.32 15.55 1.06
N LEU A 56 5.16 16.05 1.45
CA LEU A 56 4.87 17.49 1.49
C LEU A 56 4.22 17.82 2.83
N TYR A 57 4.68 18.88 3.48
CA TYR A 57 3.96 19.45 4.61
C TYR A 57 3.22 20.71 4.18
N GLN A 58 1.89 20.69 4.24
CA GLN A 58 1.04 21.81 3.81
C GLN A 58 -0.16 21.94 4.75
N SER A 59 -0.46 23.18 5.18
CA SER A 59 -1.66 23.49 5.97
C SER A 59 -1.89 22.61 7.19
N GLY A 60 -0.83 22.30 7.94
CA GLY A 60 -0.93 21.48 9.15
C GLY A 60 -1.02 19.96 8.90
N MET A 61 -0.83 19.52 7.66
CA MET A 61 -0.93 18.12 7.24
C MET A 61 0.35 17.67 6.54
N LEU A 62 0.72 16.41 6.74
CA LEU A 62 1.66 15.71 5.88
C LEU A 62 0.86 15.06 4.75
N PHE A 63 1.30 15.25 3.52
CA PHE A 63 0.84 14.53 2.35
C PHE A 63 1.94 13.63 1.82
N ILE A 64 1.62 12.36 1.64
CA ILE A 64 2.42 11.42 0.85
C ILE A 64 1.76 11.32 -0.52
N GLN A 65 2.37 11.91 -1.53
CA GLN A 65 1.88 11.87 -2.90
C GLN A 65 2.48 10.69 -3.65
N LEU A 66 1.58 9.82 -4.12
CA LEU A 66 1.87 8.61 -4.89
C LEU A 66 2.13 8.97 -6.37
N PRO A 67 2.73 8.05 -7.15
CA PRO A 67 3.05 8.28 -8.57
C PRO A 67 1.82 8.58 -9.44
N SER A 68 0.68 7.99 -9.09
CA SER A 68 -0.65 8.26 -9.68
C SER A 68 -1.15 9.70 -9.47
N GLY A 69 -0.50 10.46 -8.59
CA GLY A 69 -0.94 11.79 -8.15
C GLY A 69 -1.80 11.80 -6.89
N ARG A 70 -2.34 10.65 -6.47
CA ARG A 70 -3.10 10.48 -5.21
C ARG A 70 -2.27 10.97 -4.01
N ARG A 71 -2.93 11.62 -3.04
CA ARG A 71 -2.29 12.07 -1.80
C ARG A 71 -2.90 11.35 -0.60
N LEU A 72 -2.06 10.65 0.17
CA LEU A 72 -2.41 10.15 1.50
C LEU A 72 -2.19 11.28 2.50
N SER A 73 -3.19 11.62 3.31
CA SER A 73 -3.15 12.73 4.26
C SER A 73 -3.01 12.26 5.70
N TYR A 74 -2.11 12.92 6.44
CA TYR A 74 -1.87 12.69 7.86
C TYR A 74 -2.02 14.02 8.60
N ILE A 75 -3.00 14.09 9.51
CA ILE A 75 -3.45 15.34 10.13
C ILE A 75 -2.59 15.68 11.35
N LYS A 76 -2.14 16.94 11.45
CA LYS A 76 -1.31 17.47 12.55
C LYS A 76 -0.17 16.52 12.95
N PRO A 77 0.68 16.11 11.99
CA PRO A 77 1.75 15.18 12.25
C PRO A 77 2.83 15.85 13.13
N ARG A 78 3.40 15.08 14.05
CA ARG A 78 4.44 15.52 14.98
C ARG A 78 5.45 14.41 15.18
N ILE A 79 6.67 14.81 15.52
CA ILE A 79 7.65 13.88 16.06
C ILE A 79 7.26 13.58 17.51
N GLY A 80 7.23 12.30 17.85
CA GLY A 80 6.94 11.81 19.18
C GLY A 80 7.90 10.68 19.55
N GLU A 81 7.54 9.95 20.60
CA GLU A 81 8.27 8.79 21.09
C GLU A 81 7.42 7.54 20.83
N ASN A 82 8.04 6.47 20.33
CA ASN A 82 7.38 5.17 20.19
C ASN A 82 7.31 4.47 21.55
N ARG A 83 6.53 3.39 21.61
CA ARG A 83 6.41 2.52 22.80
C ARG A 83 7.74 1.94 23.33
N PHE A 84 8.83 2.04 22.56
CA PHE A 84 10.16 1.51 22.89
C PHE A 84 11.18 2.62 23.22
N GLY A 85 10.74 3.87 23.37
CA GLY A 85 11.59 5.01 23.72
C GLY A 85 12.36 5.65 22.55
N GLY A 86 12.09 5.23 21.31
CA GLY A 86 12.71 5.76 20.10
C GLY A 86 11.86 6.82 19.40
N GLU A 87 12.47 7.62 18.54
CA GLU A 87 11.76 8.65 17.78
C GLU A 87 10.72 8.06 16.80
N SER A 88 9.48 8.54 16.86
CA SER A 88 8.34 8.12 16.05
C SER A 88 7.62 9.30 15.39
N VAL A 89 6.74 9.00 14.44
CA VAL A 89 5.81 9.99 13.88
C VAL A 89 4.43 9.73 14.43
N THR A 90 3.77 10.76 14.95
CA THR A 90 2.38 10.67 15.40
C THR A 90 1.48 11.62 14.63
N TYR A 91 0.22 11.26 14.42
CA TYR A 91 -0.77 12.08 13.72
C TYR A 91 -2.18 11.86 14.29
N GLU A 92 -3.11 12.74 13.99
CA GLU A 92 -4.52 12.62 14.42
C GLU A 92 -5.33 11.83 13.39
N GLY A 93 -6.14 10.88 13.86
CA GLY A 93 -7.00 10.06 13.01
C GLY A 93 -7.95 9.16 13.80
N ILE A 94 -8.67 8.30 13.08
CA ILE A 94 -9.61 7.34 13.68
C ILE A 94 -8.86 6.09 14.11
N GLY A 95 -8.89 5.82 15.42
CA GLY A 95 -8.31 4.65 16.05
C GLY A 95 -9.09 3.36 15.88
N ALA A 96 -8.54 2.27 16.42
CA ALA A 96 -9.20 0.96 16.46
C ALA A 96 -10.53 1.02 17.22
N THR A 97 -10.66 1.90 18.22
CA THR A 97 -11.92 2.12 18.96
C THR A 97 -12.91 3.02 18.22
N LYS A 98 -12.67 3.34 16.94
CA LYS A 98 -13.46 4.28 16.13
C LYS A 98 -13.60 5.69 16.71
N LYS A 99 -12.64 6.10 17.57
CA LYS A 99 -12.57 7.45 18.15
C LYS A 99 -11.44 8.23 17.52
N TRP A 100 -11.56 9.56 17.55
CA TRP A 100 -10.46 10.45 17.17
C TRP A 100 -9.36 10.37 18.24
N GLU A 101 -8.16 9.99 17.82
CA GLU A 101 -7.01 9.85 18.71
C GLU A 101 -5.70 10.18 17.99
N ARG A 102 -4.62 10.19 18.75
CA ARG A 102 -3.27 10.36 18.22
C ARG A 102 -2.66 8.99 17.95
N LEU A 103 -2.46 8.69 16.68
CA LEU A 103 -1.92 7.43 16.18
C LEU A 103 -0.40 7.53 16.02
N GLU A 104 0.29 6.43 16.31
CA GLU A 104 1.72 6.26 16.05
C GLU A 104 1.94 5.59 14.67
N SER A 105 2.95 6.04 13.94
CA SER A 105 3.42 5.42 12.70
C SER A 105 4.94 5.56 12.57
N TYR A 106 5.49 4.77 11.66
CA TYR A 106 6.91 4.60 11.40
C TYR A 106 7.09 4.12 9.95
N GLY A 107 8.31 4.19 9.41
CA GLY A 107 8.64 3.87 8.01
C GLY A 107 7.85 2.70 7.39
N PRO A 108 7.98 1.47 7.92
CA PRO A 108 7.21 0.30 7.46
C PRO A 108 5.69 0.50 7.40
N LYS A 109 5.07 1.19 8.37
CA LYS A 109 3.62 1.46 8.36
C LYS A 109 3.22 2.50 7.31
N PHE A 110 4.08 3.49 7.04
CA PHE A 110 3.86 4.39 5.91
C PHE A 110 4.00 3.66 4.57
N VAL A 111 4.99 2.77 4.46
CA VAL A 111 5.18 1.94 3.26
C VAL A 111 3.99 1.02 3.02
N GLU A 112 3.42 0.40 4.06
CA GLU A 112 2.18 -0.36 3.96
C GLU A 112 1.05 0.46 3.31
N ASN A 113 0.81 1.68 3.79
CA ASN A 113 -0.23 2.57 3.24
C ASN A 113 0.09 3.02 1.80
N ILE A 114 1.37 3.28 1.50
CA ILE A 114 1.84 3.63 0.15
C ILE A 114 1.53 2.49 -0.83
N VAL A 115 1.91 1.26 -0.48
CA VAL A 115 1.73 0.09 -1.35
C VAL A 115 0.24 -0.17 -1.56
N GLN A 116 -0.58 -0.17 -0.49
CA GLN A 116 -2.04 -0.31 -0.62
C GLN A 116 -2.66 0.79 -1.50
N GLY A 117 -2.18 2.04 -1.35
CA GLY A 117 -2.62 3.17 -2.16
C GLY A 117 -2.31 2.98 -3.64
N ILE A 118 -1.09 2.57 -3.98
CA ILE A 118 -0.64 2.29 -5.35
C ILE A 118 -1.41 1.12 -5.94
N SER A 119 -1.54 0.00 -5.22
CA SER A 119 -2.33 -1.16 -5.67
C SER A 119 -3.76 -0.78 -6.00
N ARG A 120 -4.41 0.05 -5.17
CA ARG A 120 -5.75 0.55 -5.45
C ARG A 120 -5.79 1.47 -6.68
N ASP A 121 -4.79 2.30 -6.90
CA ASP A 121 -4.70 3.13 -8.11
C ASP A 121 -4.53 2.29 -9.38
N ILE A 122 -3.76 1.20 -9.33
CA ILE A 122 -3.61 0.24 -10.42
C ILE A 122 -4.96 -0.44 -10.72
N LEU A 123 -5.66 -0.93 -9.71
CA LEU A 123 -6.98 -1.55 -9.91
C LEU A 123 -7.97 -0.57 -10.54
N CYS A 124 -8.03 0.67 -10.05
CA CYS A 124 -8.89 1.70 -10.65
C CYS A 124 -8.52 1.98 -12.11
N TYR A 125 -7.24 1.96 -12.47
CA TYR A 125 -6.79 2.10 -13.86
C TYR A 125 -7.25 0.92 -14.73
N ALA A 126 -7.15 -0.30 -14.22
CA ALA A 126 -7.68 -1.49 -14.90
C ALA A 126 -9.20 -1.41 -15.11
N MET A 127 -9.97 -0.98 -14.09
CA MET A 127 -11.41 -0.77 -14.20
C MET A 127 -11.78 0.27 -15.27
N GLN A 128 -10.99 1.35 -15.39
CA GLN A 128 -11.19 2.36 -16.45
C GLN A 128 -10.84 1.83 -17.84
N THR A 129 -9.85 0.96 -17.94
CA THR A 129 -9.48 0.26 -19.18
C THR A 129 -10.61 -0.65 -19.62
N LEU A 130 -11.17 -1.43 -18.70
CA LEU A 130 -12.27 -2.37 -18.88
C LEU A 130 -13.67 -1.73 -18.75
N ARG A 131 -13.79 -0.41 -18.91
CA ARG A 131 -15.07 0.32 -18.71
C ARG A 131 -16.23 -0.11 -19.60
N CYS A 132 -15.95 -0.85 -20.68
CA CYS A 132 -16.98 -1.39 -21.59
C CYS A 132 -17.49 -2.77 -21.14
N CYS A 133 -16.86 -3.40 -20.15
CA CYS A 133 -17.31 -4.63 -19.53
C CYS A 133 -18.32 -4.32 -18.41
N ALA A 134 -19.24 -5.25 -18.14
CA ALA A 134 -20.15 -5.12 -17.00
C ALA A 134 -19.43 -5.57 -15.71
N ILE A 135 -18.64 -4.67 -15.12
CA ILE A 135 -18.01 -4.90 -13.82
C ILE A 135 -19.11 -4.86 -12.75
N VAL A 136 -19.43 -6.03 -12.18
CA VAL A 136 -20.49 -6.19 -11.16
C VAL A 136 -19.95 -6.19 -9.73
N GLY A 137 -18.63 -6.30 -9.56
CA GLY A 137 -17.98 -6.25 -8.27
C GLY A 137 -16.46 -6.27 -8.37
N HIS A 138 -15.81 -6.07 -7.22
CA HIS A 138 -14.37 -6.28 -7.07
C HIS A 138 -14.08 -6.75 -5.63
N VAL A 139 -13.11 -7.64 -5.47
CA VAL A 139 -12.69 -8.18 -4.17
C VAL A 139 -11.17 -8.08 -4.09
N HIS A 140 -10.66 -7.29 -3.16
CA HIS A 140 -9.23 -6.94 -3.14
C HIS A 140 -8.74 -6.41 -4.50
N ASP A 141 -7.90 -7.17 -5.20
CA ASP A 141 -7.34 -6.93 -6.53
C ASP A 141 -8.09 -7.65 -7.67
N GLU A 142 -9.15 -8.40 -7.37
CA GLU A 142 -9.99 -9.12 -8.33
C GLU A 142 -11.10 -8.23 -8.90
N LEU A 143 -11.38 -8.37 -10.20
CA LEU A 143 -12.57 -7.82 -10.85
C LEU A 143 -13.57 -8.93 -11.19
N ILE A 144 -14.84 -8.74 -10.84
CA ILE A 144 -15.93 -9.64 -11.20
C ILE A 144 -16.68 -9.01 -12.36
N ILE A 145 -16.68 -9.69 -13.51
CA ILE A 145 -17.27 -9.21 -14.75
C ILE A 145 -18.36 -10.18 -15.21
N GLU A 146 -19.57 -9.66 -15.39
CA GLU A 146 -20.63 -10.39 -16.07
C GLU A 146 -20.49 -10.19 -17.59
N CYS A 147 -20.47 -11.27 -18.34
CA CYS A 147 -20.21 -11.22 -19.78
C CYS A 147 -20.83 -12.41 -20.52
N SER A 148 -20.80 -12.35 -21.85
CA SER A 148 -21.28 -13.45 -22.69
C SER A 148 -20.31 -14.65 -22.64
N LYS A 149 -20.82 -15.87 -22.85
CA LYS A 149 -20.04 -17.12 -22.75
C LYS A 149 -18.90 -17.25 -23.79
N ASP A 150 -18.88 -16.41 -24.81
CA ASP A 150 -17.83 -16.32 -25.83
C ASP A 150 -16.74 -15.28 -25.48
N THR A 151 -16.86 -14.58 -24.35
CA THR A 151 -15.88 -13.60 -23.89
C THR A 151 -14.59 -14.29 -23.49
N SER A 152 -13.46 -13.86 -24.07
CA SER A 152 -12.15 -14.42 -23.74
C SER A 152 -11.63 -13.87 -22.40
N VAL A 153 -11.41 -14.77 -21.44
CA VAL A 153 -10.74 -14.47 -20.17
C VAL A 153 -9.33 -13.91 -20.41
N ASP A 154 -8.55 -14.54 -21.29
CA ASP A 154 -7.20 -14.09 -21.64
C ASP A 154 -7.18 -12.63 -22.13
N ALA A 155 -8.15 -12.23 -22.95
CA ALA A 155 -8.25 -10.86 -23.45
C ALA A 155 -8.57 -9.85 -22.32
N ILE A 156 -9.36 -10.25 -21.32
CA ILE A 156 -9.63 -9.43 -20.13
C ILE A 156 -8.36 -9.33 -19.27
N CYS A 157 -7.67 -10.44 -19.02
CA CYS A 157 -6.43 -10.48 -18.25
C CYS A 157 -5.34 -9.64 -18.92
N GLU A 158 -5.20 -9.69 -20.25
CA GLU A 158 -4.26 -8.84 -21.00
C GLU A 158 -4.56 -7.35 -20.77
N GLN A 159 -5.84 -6.95 -20.81
CA GLN A 159 -6.25 -5.57 -20.58
C GLN A 159 -6.05 -5.13 -19.13
N MET A 160 -6.39 -5.99 -18.17
CA MET A 160 -6.23 -5.74 -16.73
C MET A 160 -4.75 -5.64 -16.34
N GLY A 161 -3.89 -6.42 -17.00
CA GLY A 161 -2.43 -6.42 -16.80
C GLY A 161 -1.69 -5.23 -17.43
N ARG A 162 -2.39 -4.30 -18.10
CA ARG A 162 -1.75 -3.13 -18.72
C ARG A 162 -1.21 -2.19 -17.66
N THR A 163 0.10 -1.94 -17.73
CA THR A 163 0.79 -1.08 -16.79
C THR A 163 0.44 0.39 -17.06
N PRO A 164 -0.02 1.16 -16.06
CA PRO A 164 -0.27 2.59 -16.22
C PRO A 164 1.00 3.36 -16.60
N SER A 165 0.86 4.44 -17.37
CA SER A 165 2.01 5.27 -17.80
C SER A 165 2.80 5.89 -16.63
N TRP A 166 2.15 6.12 -15.48
CA TRP A 166 2.81 6.63 -14.27
C TRP A 166 3.53 5.56 -13.44
N ALA A 167 3.41 4.28 -13.81
CA ALA A 167 4.03 3.12 -13.17
C ALA A 167 4.97 2.35 -14.12
N GLU A 168 5.62 3.06 -15.04
CA GLU A 168 6.54 2.47 -16.01
C GLU A 168 7.59 1.57 -15.33
N GLY A 169 7.81 0.38 -15.91
CA GLY A 169 8.71 -0.64 -15.37
C GLY A 169 8.09 -1.58 -14.34
N LEU A 170 6.85 -1.34 -13.87
CA LEU A 170 6.13 -2.31 -13.06
C LEU A 170 5.77 -3.55 -13.89
N LEU A 171 6.20 -4.73 -13.44
CA LEU A 171 5.86 -6.00 -14.08
C LEU A 171 4.47 -6.46 -13.63
N LEU A 172 3.41 -5.86 -14.19
CA LEU A 172 2.03 -6.20 -13.87
C LEU A 172 1.56 -7.43 -14.67
N ARG A 173 0.85 -8.34 -14.01
CA ARG A 173 0.19 -9.50 -14.61
C ARG A 173 -1.17 -9.67 -13.97
N ALA A 174 -2.13 -10.14 -14.74
CA ALA A 174 -3.44 -10.57 -14.24
C ALA A 174 -3.63 -12.05 -14.57
N ASP A 175 -4.36 -12.73 -13.72
CA ASP A 175 -4.82 -14.11 -13.90
C ASP A 175 -6.33 -14.12 -13.67
N GLY A 176 -7.03 -15.11 -14.23
CA GLY A 176 -8.49 -15.12 -14.21
C GLY A 176 -9.07 -16.45 -14.63
N TYR A 177 -10.33 -16.65 -14.28
CA TYR A 177 -11.11 -17.83 -14.64
C TYR A 177 -12.56 -17.44 -14.92
N GLU A 178 -13.29 -18.33 -15.59
CA GLU A 178 -14.72 -18.20 -15.82
C GLU A 178 -15.53 -19.19 -14.98
N CYS A 179 -16.72 -18.78 -14.56
CA CYS A 179 -17.64 -19.62 -13.81
C CYS A 179 -19.09 -19.15 -13.99
N GLU A 180 -20.06 -20.05 -13.80
CA GLU A 180 -21.50 -19.70 -13.90
C GLU A 180 -22.03 -18.97 -12.66
N PHE A 181 -21.28 -18.99 -11.56
CA PHE A 181 -21.61 -18.30 -10.31
C PHE A 181 -20.32 -18.00 -9.54
N TYR A 182 -20.31 -16.86 -8.83
CA TYR A 182 -19.16 -16.43 -8.04
C TYR A 182 -18.72 -17.51 -7.05
N LYS A 183 -17.43 -17.84 -7.09
CA LYS A 183 -16.77 -18.74 -6.14
C LYS A 183 -15.69 -17.95 -5.45
N LYS A 184 -15.63 -18.08 -4.13
CA LYS A 184 -14.53 -17.51 -3.36
C LYS A 184 -13.41 -18.55 -3.34
N ASP A 185 -12.28 -18.22 -3.96
CA ASP A 185 -11.02 -18.92 -3.72
C ASP A 185 -10.41 -18.54 -2.36
#